data_AF-A0A3P8BSU1-F1
#
_entry.id   AF-A0A3P8BSU1-F1
#
_cell.length_a   1.000
_cell.length_b   1.000
_cell.length_c   1.000
_cell.angle_alpha   90.00
_cell.angle_beta   90.00
_cell.angle_gamma   90.00
#
_symmetry.space_group_name_H-M   'P 1'
#
loop_
_entity.id
_entity.type
_entity.pdbx_description
1 polymer ?
#
loop_
_entity_poly.entity_id
_entity_poly.type
_entity_poly.pdbx_seq_one_letter_code
_entity_poly.pdbx_strand_id
1 'polypeptide(L)'
;MANKRLIGGATTKVAPGGGRGGEEESLLFATSDRLTVFGGQDGLEMVSCTAIDDDSPSIVNEVIGRASEVPPGEKKVFTVREKKILVINDNGTLYATGGICSHYNYSLENGKLFGIYSKGRIRCPLHGACFNVKTGDMEDYPGFDSIPTFDVTEKDGDLILNTTEKNLENARRTRKSAVRSVCDDHPIIVVGGGISAATFVESARLNNCPTPITMITEEEFPSYDRVLLSKVSLTRVRNLLVRVVTPIISERKPVAEGKDIRLRSDEYYKENHIDVLTKTRVSKSVQTHPQPACISREGAAVIGVDIAHRRISLSNGDCLPYSKLVLALGGAPRRLTVPGADLKNVFTLRTVSEANSIAAASVGQRVVCIGGSFIGMEIASALAATAASVTVVCATKEPLPALGTDIGEVIRKRFEAKGVKILTNALAERLEGVSEVSGVTLKSGETIQADVVIAGIGVEPPTAWLKDTCIELDGRGFIKVDKHFRTTADWIFAIGDAVAAPLPLWNIDSINIQHFQTAQAHGQMLGYSIVGRPYPRDIVPFFWTLFFFEFGIRFAGCSHEADETVVHGSLDDLNFTKYYLKDGVVVAVASAGPVPIAIQFLELFQRKIVISRKDIEK
;
A
#
# COMPACT_ATOMS: atom_id res chain seq x y z
N MET A 1 -8.19 -63.50 42.70
CA MET A 1 -6.77 -63.48 43.10
C MET A 1 -6.31 -62.02 43.06
N ALA A 2 -6.49 -61.24 44.13
CA ALA A 2 -5.52 -60.98 45.22
C ALA A 2 -4.21 -60.36 44.68
N ASN A 3 -3.67 -59.20 45.11
CA ASN A 3 -3.89 -58.21 46.19
C ASN A 3 -3.30 -56.85 45.69
N LYS A 4 -3.90 -55.66 45.89
CA LYS A 4 -3.96 -54.78 47.09
C LYS A 4 -2.59 -54.17 47.48
N ARG A 5 -2.37 -52.84 47.43
CA ARG A 5 -2.50 -51.79 48.51
C ARG A 5 -1.74 -50.52 48.05
N LEU A 6 -1.90 -49.26 48.49
CA LEU A 6 -2.74 -48.43 49.40
C LEU A 6 -2.35 -46.95 49.09
N ILE A 7 -3.28 -46.01 48.87
CA ILE A 7 -3.83 -44.97 49.78
C ILE A 7 -2.86 -43.87 50.26
N GLY A 8 -3.27 -42.60 50.11
CA GLY A 8 -2.84 -41.51 51.00
C GLY A 8 -3.22 -40.09 50.57
N GLY A 9 -4.50 -39.72 50.63
CA GLY A 9 -4.92 -38.32 50.65
C GLY A 9 -5.04 -37.81 52.09
N ALA A 10 -4.70 -36.54 52.34
CA ALA A 10 -4.99 -35.86 53.60
C ALA A 10 -5.46 -34.42 53.33
N THR A 11 -6.74 -34.20 53.56
CA THR A 11 -7.38 -32.90 53.80
C THR A 11 -7.24 -32.53 55.27
N THR A 12 -6.87 -31.29 55.57
CA THR A 12 -7.13 -30.67 56.89
C THR A 12 -7.94 -29.38 56.70
N LYS A 13 -9.14 -29.37 57.29
CA LYS A 13 -9.96 -28.19 57.55
C LYS A 13 -9.32 -27.35 58.67
N VAL A 14 -9.29 -26.03 58.53
CA VAL A 14 -9.40 -25.09 59.66
C VAL A 14 -10.22 -23.88 59.21
N ALA A 15 -11.19 -23.49 60.03
CA ALA A 15 -11.86 -22.18 60.04
C ALA A 15 -11.81 -21.67 61.50
N PRO A 16 -12.24 -20.43 61.81
CA PRO A 16 -11.79 -19.13 61.29
C PRO A 16 -11.17 -18.27 62.42
N GLY A 17 -10.37 -17.25 62.10
CA GLY A 17 -9.80 -16.34 63.10
C GLY A 17 -9.24 -15.08 62.46
N GLY A 18 -9.79 -13.93 62.85
CA GLY A 18 -9.63 -12.65 62.18
C GLY A 18 -8.26 -11.98 62.35
N GLY A 19 -8.04 -10.94 61.55
CA GLY A 19 -6.87 -10.07 61.69
C GLY A 19 -6.66 -9.21 60.46
N ARG A 20 -7.04 -7.94 60.56
CA ARG A 20 -6.89 -6.86 59.59
C ARG A 20 -5.45 -6.72 59.06
N GLY A 21 -5.29 -6.36 57.79
CA GLY A 21 -4.05 -5.77 57.27
C GLY A 21 -4.05 -5.76 55.74
N GLY A 22 -3.96 -4.58 55.12
CA GLY A 22 -4.18 -4.36 53.69
C GLY A 22 -3.15 -4.99 52.76
N GLU A 23 -3.63 -5.39 51.58
CA GLU A 23 -2.81 -5.69 50.41
C GLU A 23 -2.50 -4.38 49.69
N GLU A 24 -1.25 -3.92 49.79
CA GLU A 24 -0.61 -3.14 48.73
C GLU A 24 -0.01 -4.14 47.73
N GLU A 25 -0.66 -4.33 46.59
CA GLU A 25 -0.06 -5.00 45.43
C GLU A 25 1.04 -4.08 44.85
N SER A 26 2.29 -4.45 45.06
CA SER A 26 3.43 -3.89 44.34
C SER A 26 3.73 -4.75 43.11
N LEU A 27 3.47 -4.18 41.92
CA LEU A 27 3.92 -4.70 40.64
C LEU A 27 5.45 -4.74 40.57
N LEU A 28 6.03 -5.88 40.18
CA LEU A 28 7.42 -5.99 39.77
C LEU A 28 7.49 -6.22 38.25
N PHE A 29 8.01 -5.21 37.55
CA PHE A 29 8.47 -5.27 36.17
C PHE A 29 9.85 -5.94 36.12
N ALA A 30 10.04 -6.91 35.22
CA ALA A 30 11.35 -7.46 34.89
C ALA A 30 11.78 -6.93 33.51
N THR A 31 12.84 -6.13 33.48
CA THR A 31 13.63 -5.80 32.27
C THR A 31 14.95 -6.57 32.30
N SER A 32 15.48 -6.83 31.11
CA SER A 32 16.64 -7.65 30.79
C SER A 32 17.91 -7.36 31.61
N ASP A 33 18.68 -8.43 31.78
CA ASP A 33 20.07 -8.53 32.19
C ASP A 33 20.42 -8.24 33.67
N ARG A 34 20.81 -9.34 34.34
CA ARG A 34 21.38 -9.48 35.70
C ARG A 34 20.40 -9.56 36.87
N LEU A 35 20.07 -10.80 37.26
CA LEU A 35 19.68 -11.10 38.63
C LEU A 35 20.91 -10.97 39.54
N THR A 36 20.93 -10.00 40.44
CA THR A 36 21.90 -9.96 41.54
C THR A 36 21.18 -10.45 42.80
N VAL A 37 21.52 -11.66 43.27
CA VAL A 37 21.05 -12.18 44.56
C VAL A 37 22.13 -11.91 45.58
N PHE A 38 21.82 -11.16 46.64
CA PHE A 38 22.66 -11.10 47.83
C PHE A 38 22.23 -12.22 48.79
N GLY A 39 23.12 -13.19 49.01
CA GLY A 39 23.00 -14.22 50.03
C GLY A 39 24.40 -14.66 50.47
N GLY A 40 24.67 -14.62 51.76
CA GLY A 40 26.00 -14.78 52.35
C GLY A 40 26.56 -16.20 52.36
N GLN A 41 27.88 -16.23 52.60
CA GLN A 41 28.72 -17.32 53.13
C GLN A 41 28.24 -18.76 52.85
N ASP A 42 28.69 -19.34 51.73
CA ASP A 42 29.66 -20.44 51.72
C ASP A 42 29.90 -20.90 50.27
N GLY A 43 31.15 -21.27 49.97
CA GLY A 43 31.68 -21.36 48.60
C GLY A 43 31.09 -22.46 47.73
N LEU A 44 30.93 -22.15 46.44
CA LEU A 44 30.80 -23.10 45.34
C LEU A 44 31.52 -22.56 44.09
N GLU A 45 32.28 -23.42 43.42
CA GLU A 45 32.96 -23.15 42.16
C GLU A 45 31.96 -22.78 41.05
N MET A 46 32.28 -21.69 40.34
CA MET A 46 31.61 -21.28 39.11
C MET A 46 32.01 -22.20 37.95
N VAL A 47 31.19 -23.19 37.63
CA VAL A 47 31.21 -23.80 36.30
C VAL A 47 30.41 -22.89 35.38
N SER A 48 31.09 -22.11 34.54
CA SER A 48 30.43 -21.37 33.46
C SER A 48 29.95 -22.36 32.41
N CYS A 49 28.70 -22.80 32.51
CA CYS A 49 28.00 -23.32 31.34
C CYS A 49 27.63 -22.10 30.48
N THR A 50 28.54 -21.68 29.60
CA THR A 50 28.10 -21.00 28.38
C THR A 50 27.19 -21.98 27.67
N ALA A 51 25.89 -21.67 27.62
CA ALA A 51 25.04 -22.24 26.59
C ALA A 51 25.78 -21.94 25.28
N ILE A 52 26.31 -22.98 24.66
CA ILE A 52 26.63 -22.93 23.25
C ILE A 52 25.25 -22.83 22.63
N ASP A 53 24.82 -21.61 22.30
CA ASP A 53 23.74 -21.44 21.35
C ASP A 53 24.23 -22.17 20.10
N ASP A 54 23.67 -23.35 19.87
CA ASP A 54 23.89 -24.12 18.67
C ASP A 54 23.28 -23.30 17.53
N ASP A 55 24.07 -22.40 16.97
CA ASP A 55 23.71 -21.51 15.86
C ASP A 55 23.61 -22.30 14.53
N SER A 56 23.59 -23.65 14.62
CA SER A 56 23.20 -24.48 13.49
C SER A 56 21.73 -24.24 13.20
N PRO A 57 21.37 -23.85 11.97
CA PRO A 57 20.00 -23.51 11.66
C PRO A 57 19.13 -24.74 11.84
N SER A 58 18.11 -24.67 12.71
CA SER A 58 17.10 -25.73 12.83
C SER A 58 16.51 -26.03 11.46
N ILE A 59 16.82 -27.20 10.92
CA ILE A 59 16.45 -27.61 9.56
C ILE A 59 15.04 -28.19 9.57
N VAL A 60 14.24 -27.77 8.59
CA VAL A 60 12.96 -28.37 8.24
C VAL A 60 13.18 -29.20 6.98
N ASN A 61 13.10 -30.52 7.13
CA ASN A 61 13.10 -31.51 6.05
C ASN A 61 11.83 -32.35 6.21
N GLU A 62 10.77 -32.00 5.47
CA GLU A 62 9.45 -32.60 5.66
C GLU A 62 8.84 -33.03 4.32
N VAL A 63 8.21 -34.20 4.30
CA VAL A 63 7.34 -34.61 3.20
C VAL A 63 6.06 -33.79 3.29
N ILE A 64 5.79 -32.97 2.29
CA ILE A 64 4.66 -32.03 2.30
C ILE A 64 3.47 -32.51 1.47
N GLY A 65 3.67 -33.51 0.60
CA GLY A 65 2.65 -34.06 -0.29
C GLY A 65 3.25 -34.93 -1.39
N ARG A 66 2.45 -35.28 -2.39
CA ARG A 66 2.87 -36.08 -3.56
C ARG A 66 3.05 -35.21 -4.79
N ALA A 67 4.04 -35.52 -5.63
CA ALA A 67 4.30 -34.78 -6.87
C ALA A 67 3.11 -34.85 -7.85
N SER A 68 2.34 -35.94 -7.82
CA SER A 68 1.12 -36.11 -8.62
C SER A 68 0.00 -35.13 -8.25
N GLU A 69 0.07 -34.47 -7.09
CA GLU A 69 -0.88 -33.42 -6.69
C GLU A 69 -0.59 -32.08 -7.37
N VAL A 70 0.59 -31.92 -7.97
CA VAL A 70 1.03 -30.73 -8.70
C VAL A 70 1.61 -31.14 -10.06
N PRO A 71 0.78 -31.64 -11.00
CA PRO A 71 1.25 -32.03 -12.33
C PRO A 71 1.78 -30.81 -13.11
N PRO A 72 2.53 -31.01 -14.22
CA PRO A 72 3.08 -29.91 -15.02
C PRO A 72 2.04 -28.87 -15.41
N GLY A 73 2.33 -27.60 -15.11
CA GLY A 73 1.45 -26.45 -15.35
C GLY A 73 0.53 -26.10 -14.17
N GLU A 74 0.45 -26.96 -13.14
CA GLU A 74 -0.38 -26.74 -11.96
C GLU A 74 0.41 -26.17 -10.78
N LYS A 75 -0.34 -25.81 -9.75
CA LYS A 75 0.15 -25.29 -8.48
C LYS A 75 -0.71 -25.80 -7.34
N LYS A 76 -0.14 -25.85 -6.13
CA LYS A 76 -0.87 -26.19 -4.91
C LYS A 76 -0.24 -25.58 -3.67
N VAL A 77 -1.05 -25.12 -2.73
CA VAL A 77 -0.63 -24.71 -1.40
C VAL A 77 -0.72 -25.89 -0.44
N PHE A 78 0.42 -26.21 0.16
CA PHE A 78 0.58 -27.13 1.27
C PHE A 78 0.65 -26.35 2.58
N THR A 79 0.29 -26.99 3.70
CA THR A 79 0.42 -26.40 5.03
C THR A 79 1.54 -27.13 5.77
N VAL A 80 2.58 -26.40 6.17
CA VAL A 80 3.76 -26.93 6.86
C VAL A 80 3.93 -26.11 8.13
N ARG A 81 3.77 -26.74 9.30
CA ARG A 81 3.83 -26.05 10.61
C ARG A 81 3.03 -24.74 10.63
N GLU A 82 1.77 -24.82 10.20
CA GLU A 82 0.82 -23.69 10.06
C GLU A 82 1.16 -22.65 8.98
N LYS A 83 2.31 -22.74 8.32
CA LYS A 83 2.69 -21.87 7.21
C LYS A 83 2.16 -22.41 5.90
N LYS A 84 1.76 -21.50 4.99
CA LYS A 84 1.30 -21.84 3.65
C LYS A 84 2.48 -21.85 2.68
N ILE A 85 2.69 -22.95 1.99
CA ILE A 85 3.78 -23.16 1.03
C ILE A 85 3.17 -23.43 -0.33
N LEU A 86 3.38 -22.53 -1.29
CA LEU A 86 2.92 -22.68 -2.66
C LEU A 86 3.98 -23.41 -3.46
N VAL A 87 3.65 -24.63 -3.90
CA VAL A 87 4.44 -25.40 -4.86
C VAL A 87 3.85 -25.21 -6.25
N ILE A 88 4.70 -24.94 -7.22
CA ILE A 88 4.34 -24.72 -8.62
C ILE A 88 5.19 -25.67 -9.47
N ASN A 89 4.54 -26.39 -10.38
CA ASN A 89 5.22 -27.21 -11.35
C ASN A 89 5.26 -26.46 -12.69
N ASP A 90 6.35 -25.74 -12.93
CA ASP A 90 6.58 -25.05 -14.19
C ASP A 90 7.14 -26.03 -15.23
N ASN A 91 6.24 -26.68 -15.96
CA ASN A 91 6.56 -27.57 -17.07
C ASN A 91 7.60 -28.66 -16.72
N GLY A 92 7.46 -29.27 -15.54
CA GLY A 92 8.34 -30.32 -15.02
C GLY A 92 9.38 -29.83 -14.01
N THR A 93 9.58 -28.52 -13.87
CA THR A 93 10.45 -27.96 -12.82
C THR A 93 9.62 -27.51 -11.63
N LEU A 94 9.90 -28.08 -10.45
CA LEU A 94 9.22 -27.72 -9.21
C LEU A 94 9.88 -26.50 -8.56
N TYR A 95 9.05 -25.54 -8.15
CA TYR A 95 9.43 -24.39 -7.34
C TYR A 95 8.54 -24.32 -6.10
N ALA A 96 9.10 -23.91 -4.97
CA ALA A 96 8.34 -23.64 -3.75
C ALA A 96 8.56 -22.20 -3.26
N THR A 97 7.46 -21.54 -2.92
CA THR A 97 7.42 -20.17 -2.43
C THR A 97 6.48 -20.03 -1.25
N GLY A 98 6.50 -18.88 -0.56
CA GLY A 98 5.47 -18.53 0.42
C GLY A 98 4.09 -18.49 -0.26
N GLY A 99 3.11 -19.19 0.31
CA GLY A 99 1.75 -19.25 -0.23
C GLY A 99 0.87 -18.05 0.08
N ILE A 100 1.41 -17.04 0.76
CA ILE A 100 0.71 -15.82 1.15
C ILE A 100 1.33 -14.62 0.43
N CYS A 101 0.49 -13.80 -0.18
CA CYS A 101 0.90 -12.57 -0.84
C CYS A 101 1.45 -11.58 0.18
N SER A 102 2.69 -11.12 -0.03
CA SER A 102 3.37 -10.16 0.84
C SER A 102 2.73 -8.76 0.91
N HIS A 103 1.82 -8.41 0.00
CA HIS A 103 1.12 -7.12 0.00
C HIS A 103 0.15 -7.01 1.19
N TYR A 104 -1.02 -7.66 1.11
CA TYR A 104 -2.04 -7.69 2.17
C TYR A 104 -2.41 -9.10 2.62
N ASN A 105 -1.43 -10.01 2.62
CA ASN A 105 -1.52 -11.34 3.24
C ASN A 105 -2.67 -12.22 2.72
N TYR A 106 -3.07 -12.02 1.47
CA TYR A 106 -4.06 -12.86 0.81
C TYR A 106 -3.41 -14.14 0.28
N SER A 107 -4.12 -15.27 0.33
CA SER A 107 -3.59 -16.53 -0.20
C SER A 107 -3.33 -16.44 -1.71
N LEU A 108 -2.15 -16.87 -2.15
CA LEU A 108 -1.80 -16.96 -3.57
C LEU A 108 -2.49 -18.13 -4.27
N GLU A 109 -3.04 -19.05 -3.50
CA GLU A 109 -3.98 -20.04 -3.99
C GLU A 109 -5.25 -19.98 -3.15
N ASN A 110 -6.40 -19.76 -3.78
CA ASN A 110 -7.69 -19.88 -3.11
C ASN A 110 -8.58 -20.86 -3.86
N GLY A 111 -8.09 -22.09 -4.07
CA GLY A 111 -8.64 -23.03 -5.06
C GLY A 111 -8.05 -22.82 -6.45
N LYS A 112 -8.31 -23.77 -7.36
CA LYS A 112 -7.65 -23.88 -8.68
C LYS A 112 -7.70 -22.59 -9.54
N LEU A 113 -8.74 -21.77 -9.37
CA LEU A 113 -9.04 -20.60 -10.22
C LEU A 113 -8.46 -19.26 -9.74
N PHE A 114 -7.87 -19.18 -8.55
CA PHE A 114 -7.71 -17.89 -7.87
C PHE A 114 -6.27 -17.35 -7.97
N GLY A 115 -5.24 -18.18 -7.82
CA GLY A 115 -3.86 -17.77 -8.19
C GLY A 115 -3.66 -17.79 -9.70
N ILE A 116 -3.30 -16.68 -10.33
CA ILE A 116 -3.05 -16.67 -11.78
C ILE A 116 -1.58 -16.99 -12.00
N TYR A 117 -1.31 -18.26 -12.28
CA TYR A 117 0.00 -18.73 -12.70
C TYR A 117 0.16 -18.59 -14.20
N SER A 118 1.25 -17.98 -14.65
CA SER A 118 1.56 -17.82 -16.08
C SER A 118 3.06 -17.60 -16.27
N LYS A 119 3.71 -18.52 -17.00
CA LYS A 119 5.13 -18.44 -17.42
C LYS A 119 6.09 -18.04 -16.28
N GLY A 120 6.19 -18.88 -15.24
CA GLY A 120 7.11 -18.63 -14.14
C GLY A 120 6.72 -17.46 -13.22
N ARG A 121 5.47 -17.00 -13.28
CA ARG A 121 4.94 -15.93 -12.41
C ARG A 121 3.64 -16.34 -11.74
N ILE A 122 3.44 -15.86 -10.51
CA ILE A 122 2.19 -16.01 -9.77
C ILE A 122 1.64 -14.63 -9.40
N ARG A 123 0.37 -14.38 -9.77
CA ARG A 123 -0.35 -13.16 -9.40
C ARG A 123 -1.39 -13.41 -8.33
N CYS A 124 -1.44 -12.48 -7.37
CA CYS A 124 -2.42 -12.47 -6.29
C CYS A 124 -3.84 -12.25 -6.86
N PRO A 125 -4.81 -13.14 -6.57
CA PRO A 125 -6.21 -13.02 -7.03
C PRO A 125 -6.93 -11.75 -6.61
N LEU A 126 -6.50 -11.15 -5.49
CA LEU A 126 -7.24 -10.04 -4.91
C LEU A 126 -6.75 -8.71 -5.46
N HIS A 127 -5.43 -8.48 -5.40
CA HIS A 127 -4.81 -7.19 -5.66
C HIS A 127 -3.91 -7.16 -6.90
N GLY A 128 -3.64 -8.29 -7.56
CA GLY A 128 -2.82 -8.33 -8.78
C GLY A 128 -1.29 -8.34 -8.59
N ALA A 129 -0.80 -8.20 -7.35
CA ALA A 129 0.62 -8.29 -6.98
C ALA A 129 1.27 -9.55 -7.60
N CYS A 130 2.45 -9.41 -8.22
CA CYS A 130 3.07 -10.47 -9.01
C CYS A 130 4.44 -10.85 -8.48
N PHE A 131 4.70 -12.16 -8.44
CA PHE A 131 5.95 -12.72 -7.96
C PHE A 131 6.56 -13.67 -8.98
N ASN A 132 7.87 -13.66 -9.10
CA ASN A 132 8.63 -14.67 -9.82
C ASN A 132 8.59 -15.98 -9.03
N VAL A 133 8.19 -17.09 -9.64
CA VAL A 133 8.03 -18.36 -8.90
C VAL A 133 9.37 -18.99 -8.51
N LYS A 134 10.44 -18.68 -9.25
CA LYS A 134 11.78 -19.22 -8.99
C LYS A 134 12.50 -18.45 -7.90
N THR A 135 12.43 -17.12 -7.93
CA THR A 135 13.18 -16.28 -6.99
C THR A 135 12.31 -15.75 -5.85
N GLY A 136 10.99 -15.81 -5.97
CA GLY A 136 10.05 -15.16 -5.06
C GLY A 136 10.03 -13.63 -5.19
N ASP A 137 10.87 -13.05 -6.05
CA ASP A 137 10.99 -11.60 -6.20
C ASP A 137 9.69 -10.99 -6.71
N MET A 138 9.30 -9.85 -6.13
CA MET A 138 8.19 -9.07 -6.66
C MET A 138 8.55 -8.50 -8.03
N GLU A 139 7.70 -8.75 -9.02
CA GLU A 139 7.92 -8.36 -10.42
C GLU A 139 6.94 -7.30 -10.93
N ASP A 140 5.77 -7.21 -10.32
CA ASP A 140 4.72 -6.23 -10.64
C ASP A 140 3.87 -5.96 -9.39
N TYR A 141 3.21 -4.81 -9.41
CA TYR A 141 2.60 -4.15 -8.27
C TYR A 141 1.09 -4.38 -8.20
N PRO A 142 0.43 -4.11 -7.05
CA PRO A 142 0.89 -3.43 -5.84
C PRO A 142 1.69 -4.29 -4.85
N GLY A 143 2.47 -3.64 -3.97
CA GLY A 143 3.21 -4.26 -2.86
C GLY A 143 4.68 -3.88 -2.85
N PHE A 144 5.42 -4.18 -1.78
CA PHE A 144 6.83 -3.77 -1.65
C PHE A 144 7.79 -4.95 -1.37
N ASP A 145 7.29 -6.01 -0.73
CA ASP A 145 8.14 -7.13 -0.32
C ASP A 145 8.01 -8.31 -1.27
N SER A 146 9.09 -9.07 -1.44
CA SER A 146 9.08 -10.36 -2.12
C SER A 146 8.54 -11.45 -1.20
N ILE A 147 8.22 -12.63 -1.76
CA ILE A 147 7.86 -13.81 -0.98
C ILE A 147 9.10 -14.70 -0.75
N PRO A 148 9.16 -15.48 0.34
CA PRO A 148 10.24 -16.44 0.54
C PRO A 148 10.20 -17.53 -0.54
N THR A 149 11.35 -18.14 -0.79
CA THR A 149 11.50 -19.35 -1.60
C THR A 149 12.02 -20.47 -0.71
N PHE A 150 11.70 -21.70 -1.10
CA PHE A 150 12.11 -22.90 -0.41
C PHE A 150 12.64 -23.91 -1.41
N ASP A 151 13.58 -24.75 -0.97
CA ASP A 151 14.04 -25.86 -1.79
C ASP A 151 12.98 -26.96 -1.73
N VAL A 152 12.55 -27.45 -2.90
CA VAL A 152 11.61 -28.56 -3.01
C VAL A 152 12.16 -29.58 -3.98
N THR A 153 12.14 -30.85 -3.59
CA THR A 153 12.62 -31.96 -4.42
C THR A 153 11.59 -33.07 -4.45
N GLU A 154 11.48 -33.76 -5.58
CA GLU A 154 10.72 -35.01 -5.68
C GLU A 154 11.63 -36.21 -5.39
N LYS A 155 11.19 -37.12 -4.51
CA LYS A 155 11.83 -38.41 -4.27
C LYS A 155 10.77 -39.49 -4.08
N ASP A 156 10.83 -40.55 -4.88
CA ASP A 156 9.86 -41.67 -4.82
C ASP A 156 8.38 -41.22 -4.92
N GLY A 157 8.13 -40.12 -5.65
CA GLY A 157 6.83 -39.47 -5.80
C GLY A 157 6.42 -38.52 -4.66
N ASP A 158 7.23 -38.40 -3.61
CA ASP A 158 7.02 -37.48 -2.49
C ASP A 158 7.70 -36.13 -2.74
N LEU A 159 6.99 -35.05 -2.44
CA LEU A 159 7.53 -33.69 -2.39
C LEU A 159 8.15 -33.47 -1.02
N ILE A 160 9.46 -33.23 -1.01
CA ILE A 160 10.24 -32.96 0.20
C ILE A 160 10.61 -31.47 0.20
N LEU A 161 10.17 -30.75 1.23
CA LEU A 161 10.56 -29.37 1.49
C LEU A 161 11.83 -29.35 2.32
N ASN A 162 12.82 -28.57 1.87
CA ASN A 162 14.08 -28.32 2.56
C ASN A 162 14.19 -26.82 2.85
N THR A 163 14.24 -26.46 4.13
CA THR A 163 14.40 -25.07 4.56
C THR A 163 14.93 -25.02 5.99
N THR A 164 15.14 -23.82 6.54
CA THR A 164 15.36 -23.59 7.97
C THR A 164 14.05 -23.12 8.62
N GLU A 165 13.89 -23.31 9.93
CA GLU A 165 12.75 -22.78 10.69
C GLU A 165 12.65 -21.26 10.52
N LYS A 166 13.77 -20.55 10.64
CA LYS A 166 13.85 -19.10 10.41
C LYS A 166 13.33 -18.68 9.03
N ASN A 167 13.66 -19.41 7.96
CA ASN A 167 13.16 -19.08 6.63
C ASN A 167 11.68 -19.44 6.47
N LEU A 168 11.21 -20.51 7.10
CA LEU A 168 9.81 -20.91 7.11
C LEU A 168 8.91 -19.88 7.84
N GLU A 169 9.44 -19.23 8.87
CA GLU A 169 8.74 -18.18 9.62
C GLU A 169 8.61 -16.86 8.85
N ASN A 170 9.49 -16.60 7.89
CA ASN A 170 9.49 -15.36 7.10
C ASN A 170 8.28 -15.32 6.16
N ALA A 171 7.33 -14.43 6.40
CA ALA A 171 6.22 -14.19 5.47
C ALA A 171 6.60 -13.26 4.29
N ARG A 172 7.71 -12.53 4.42
CA ARG A 172 8.12 -11.44 3.51
C ARG A 172 9.62 -11.38 3.41
N ARG A 173 10.13 -10.93 2.26
CA ARG A 173 11.56 -10.74 2.00
C ARG A 173 11.81 -9.41 1.30
N THR A 174 12.56 -8.53 1.93
CA THR A 174 13.08 -7.33 1.27
C THR A 174 14.21 -7.72 0.31
N ARG A 175 14.18 -7.21 -0.92
CA ARG A 175 15.28 -7.46 -1.88
C ARG A 175 16.52 -6.68 -1.43
N LYS A 176 17.69 -7.32 -1.53
CA LYS A 176 18.96 -6.72 -1.13
C LYS A 176 19.70 -6.17 -2.35
N SER A 177 20.14 -4.92 -2.25
CA SER A 177 21.05 -4.34 -3.22
C SER A 177 22.45 -4.96 -3.11
N ALA A 178 23.17 -5.02 -4.24
CA ALA A 178 24.59 -5.35 -4.28
C ALA A 178 25.49 -4.14 -3.98
N VAL A 179 24.94 -2.93 -3.92
CA VAL A 179 25.67 -1.70 -3.59
C VAL A 179 26.15 -1.76 -2.14
N ARG A 180 27.47 -1.72 -1.93
CA ARG A 180 28.10 -1.70 -0.60
C ARG A 180 28.57 -0.31 -0.18
N SER A 181 28.93 0.52 -1.15
CA SER A 181 29.30 1.92 -0.98
C SER A 181 28.77 2.73 -2.16
N VAL A 182 28.63 4.04 -1.97
CA VAL A 182 28.29 5.00 -3.01
C VAL A 182 29.54 5.71 -3.53
N CYS A 183 29.49 6.24 -4.75
CA CYS A 183 30.58 7.07 -5.30
C CYS A 183 30.53 8.50 -4.75
N ASP A 184 31.58 9.28 -5.02
CA ASP A 184 31.73 10.68 -4.57
C ASP A 184 31.01 11.72 -5.46
N ASP A 185 30.21 11.25 -6.43
CA ASP A 185 29.37 12.10 -7.27
C ASP A 185 28.34 12.89 -6.44
N HIS A 186 27.94 14.05 -6.96
CA HIS A 186 26.82 14.80 -6.39
C HIS A 186 25.53 13.96 -6.34
N PRO A 187 24.72 14.09 -5.27
CA PRO A 187 23.57 13.23 -5.05
C PRO A 187 22.51 13.38 -6.13
N ILE A 188 21.71 12.33 -6.30
CA ILE A 188 20.40 12.41 -6.95
C ILE A 188 19.41 12.90 -5.88
N ILE A 189 18.73 14.00 -6.16
CA ILE A 189 17.71 14.55 -5.27
C ILE A 189 16.33 14.06 -5.71
N VAL A 190 15.56 13.51 -4.78
CA VAL A 190 14.18 13.07 -5.00
C VAL A 190 13.26 13.97 -4.19
N VAL A 191 12.38 14.73 -4.85
CA VAL A 191 11.39 15.60 -4.19
C VAL A 191 10.04 14.89 -4.15
N GLY A 192 9.57 14.61 -2.94
CA GLY A 192 8.37 13.84 -2.64
C GLY A 192 8.70 12.51 -1.97
N GLY A 193 7.92 12.16 -0.94
CA GLY A 193 8.07 10.91 -0.17
C GLY A 193 6.99 9.86 -0.45
N GLY A 194 6.31 9.92 -1.59
CA GLY A 194 5.22 8.99 -1.95
C GLY A 194 5.70 7.61 -2.42
N ILE A 195 4.74 6.77 -2.85
CA ILE A 195 5.01 5.40 -3.35
C ILE A 195 5.95 5.38 -4.57
N SER A 196 5.84 6.36 -5.48
CA SER A 196 6.71 6.47 -6.65
C SER A 196 8.16 6.72 -6.25
N ALA A 197 8.40 7.62 -5.29
CA ALA A 197 9.72 7.93 -4.75
C ALA A 197 10.35 6.70 -4.07
N ALA A 198 9.61 6.07 -3.17
CA ALA A 198 10.06 4.84 -2.48
C ALA A 198 10.49 3.76 -3.48
N THR A 199 9.68 3.58 -4.54
CA THR A 199 9.93 2.54 -5.54
C THR A 199 11.11 2.89 -6.42
N PHE A 200 11.27 4.18 -6.75
CA PHE A 200 12.42 4.67 -7.48
C PHE A 200 13.72 4.41 -6.73
N VAL A 201 13.83 4.82 -5.46
CA VAL A 201 15.09 4.68 -4.71
C VAL A 201 15.47 3.21 -4.52
N GLU A 202 14.48 2.34 -4.27
CA GLU A 202 14.69 0.90 -4.20
C GLU A 202 15.11 0.31 -5.55
N SER A 203 14.37 0.61 -6.62
CA SER A 203 14.67 0.12 -7.98
C SER A 203 16.04 0.60 -8.46
N ALA A 204 16.41 1.85 -8.19
CA ALA A 204 17.73 2.39 -8.52
C ALA A 204 18.85 1.60 -7.80
N ARG A 205 18.68 1.31 -6.51
CA ARG A 205 19.66 0.52 -5.74
C ARG A 205 19.73 -0.92 -6.21
N LEU A 206 18.59 -1.57 -6.48
CA LEU A 206 18.55 -2.92 -7.04
C LEU A 206 19.15 -3.00 -8.45
N ASN A 207 19.20 -1.89 -9.17
CA ASN A 207 19.89 -1.76 -10.46
C ASN A 207 21.34 -1.25 -10.33
N ASN A 208 21.92 -1.34 -9.14
CA ASN A 208 23.31 -0.97 -8.84
C ASN A 208 23.66 0.49 -9.12
N CYS A 209 22.72 1.42 -8.93
CA CYS A 209 23.02 2.85 -8.95
C CYS A 209 24.05 3.19 -7.86
N PRO A 210 25.27 3.64 -8.22
CA PRO A 210 26.31 3.94 -7.23
C PRO A 210 26.16 5.35 -6.66
N THR A 211 25.37 6.22 -7.28
CA THR A 211 25.25 7.63 -6.89
C THR A 211 24.54 7.78 -5.55
N PRO A 212 25.00 8.67 -4.65
CA PRO A 212 24.26 9.02 -3.44
C PRO A 212 22.83 9.47 -3.78
N ILE A 213 21.85 9.13 -2.94
CA ILE A 213 20.44 9.51 -3.14
C ILE A 213 19.95 10.21 -1.87
N THR A 214 19.32 11.37 -2.03
CA THR A 214 18.63 12.09 -0.95
C THR A 214 17.18 12.28 -1.33
N MET A 215 16.27 11.70 -0.54
CA MET A 215 14.83 11.87 -0.66
C MET A 215 14.36 12.97 0.29
N ILE A 216 13.54 13.89 -0.20
CA ILE A 216 13.05 15.06 0.53
C ILE A 216 11.52 15.03 0.51
N THR A 217 10.89 15.08 1.68
CA THR A 217 9.42 15.08 1.81
C THR A 217 8.96 16.13 2.81
N GLU A 218 7.85 16.80 2.50
CA GLU A 218 7.23 17.78 3.41
C GLU A 218 6.50 17.10 4.59
N GLU A 219 6.27 15.80 4.49
CA GLU A 219 5.51 15.03 5.49
C GLU A 219 6.38 14.58 6.66
N GLU A 220 5.73 14.27 7.78
CA GLU A 220 6.39 13.84 9.02
C GLU A 220 7.14 12.51 8.88
N PHE A 221 6.59 11.58 8.11
CA PHE A 221 7.13 10.23 7.98
C PHE A 221 7.79 10.04 6.60
N PRO A 222 8.81 9.17 6.51
CA PRO A 222 9.24 8.57 5.24
C PRO A 222 8.07 7.84 4.56
N SER A 223 8.30 7.35 3.34
CA SER A 223 7.25 6.75 2.53
C SER A 223 6.42 5.68 3.25
N TYR A 224 5.10 5.82 3.14
CA TYR A 224 4.10 4.98 3.78
C TYR A 224 2.93 4.67 2.83
N ASP A 225 2.15 3.64 3.16
CA ASP A 225 1.02 3.18 2.37
C ASP A 225 -0.21 4.10 2.55
N ARG A 226 -0.44 4.98 1.58
CA ARG A 226 -1.59 5.89 1.60
C ARG A 226 -2.93 5.21 1.36
N VAL A 227 -2.95 4.00 0.79
CA VAL A 227 -4.21 3.26 0.52
C VAL A 227 -4.93 2.94 1.84
N LEU A 228 -4.18 2.81 2.94
CA LEU A 228 -4.72 2.52 4.26
C LEU A 228 -5.45 3.71 4.90
N LEU A 229 -5.16 4.95 4.46
CA LEU A 229 -5.71 6.17 5.06
C LEU A 229 -7.23 6.29 4.90
N SER A 230 -7.79 5.85 3.78
CA SER A 230 -9.24 5.88 3.51
C SER A 230 -9.96 4.58 3.90
N LYS A 231 -9.23 3.60 4.45
CA LYS A 231 -9.74 2.26 4.74
C LYS A 231 -9.62 1.93 6.23
N VAL A 232 -8.42 1.55 6.65
CA VAL A 232 -8.16 0.96 7.97
C VAL A 232 -7.93 2.03 9.03
N SER A 233 -7.31 3.16 8.66
CA SER A 233 -6.99 4.24 9.61
C SER A 233 -8.22 4.98 10.14
N LEU A 234 -9.36 4.92 9.44
CA LEU A 234 -10.61 5.58 9.86
C LEU A 234 -11.52 4.68 10.73
N THR A 235 -11.25 3.38 10.77
CA THR A 235 -12.02 2.42 11.58
C THR A 235 -11.40 2.24 12.96
N ARG A 236 -11.87 3.00 13.96
CA ARG A 236 -11.46 2.84 15.38
C ARG A 236 -11.93 1.52 16.02
N VAL A 237 -12.83 0.76 15.39
CA VAL A 237 -13.52 -0.39 16.02
C VAL A 237 -13.71 -1.55 15.04
N ARG A 238 -12.94 -2.64 15.19
CA ARG A 238 -13.42 -4.05 15.31
C ARG A 238 -12.28 -5.08 15.19
N ASN A 239 -11.98 -5.73 16.31
CA ASN A 239 -11.10 -6.90 16.43
C ASN A 239 -11.68 -8.22 15.85
N LEU A 240 -12.89 -8.22 15.28
CA LEU A 240 -13.55 -9.48 14.87
C LEU A 240 -13.68 -9.69 13.35
N LEU A 241 -13.86 -8.62 12.55
CA LEU A 241 -14.02 -8.74 11.08
C LEU A 241 -12.68 -8.70 10.33
N VAL A 242 -11.70 -7.99 10.88
CA VAL A 242 -10.32 -7.96 10.35
C VAL A 242 -9.69 -9.35 10.36
N ARG A 243 -10.07 -10.21 11.32
CA ARG A 243 -9.62 -11.62 11.43
C ARG A 243 -9.96 -12.48 10.21
N VAL A 244 -11.01 -12.14 9.45
CA VAL A 244 -11.49 -12.98 8.33
C VAL A 244 -10.94 -12.50 6.98
N VAL A 245 -10.60 -11.21 6.83
CA VAL A 245 -10.20 -10.62 5.54
C VAL A 245 -8.70 -10.27 5.49
N THR A 246 -8.03 -10.09 6.64
CA THR A 246 -6.59 -9.80 6.73
C THR A 246 -6.03 -10.31 8.07
N PRO A 247 -5.51 -11.55 8.14
CA PRO A 247 -5.23 -12.21 9.42
C PRO A 247 -4.09 -11.59 10.27
N ILE A 248 -3.46 -10.48 9.83
CA ILE A 248 -2.26 -9.94 10.49
C ILE A 248 -2.45 -8.48 10.98
N ILE A 249 -3.53 -7.78 10.63
CA ILE A 249 -3.80 -6.46 11.24
C ILE A 249 -4.41 -6.64 12.65
N SER A 250 -4.75 -7.88 13.07
CA SER A 250 -5.49 -8.16 14.30
C SER A 250 -4.73 -7.95 15.61
N GLU A 251 -3.45 -7.55 15.60
CA GLU A 251 -2.66 -7.32 16.82
C GLU A 251 -2.22 -5.87 17.04
N ARG A 252 -2.53 -4.94 16.11
CA ARG A 252 -2.14 -3.54 16.28
C ARG A 252 -3.28 -2.69 16.82
N LYS A 253 -2.94 -1.80 17.76
CA LYS A 253 -3.85 -0.78 18.33
C LYS A 253 -4.59 -0.05 17.21
N PRO A 254 -5.90 0.24 17.35
CA PRO A 254 -6.70 0.91 16.34
C PRO A 254 -6.44 2.43 16.31
N VAL A 255 -5.21 2.78 15.95
CA VAL A 255 -4.76 3.99 15.28
C VAL A 255 -3.47 3.55 14.61
N ALA A 256 -3.42 3.48 13.27
CA ALA A 256 -2.13 3.29 12.61
C ALA A 256 -1.32 4.57 12.89
N GLU A 257 -0.38 4.53 13.83
CA GLU A 257 0.63 5.56 13.90
C GLU A 257 1.35 5.59 12.55
N GLY A 258 1.70 6.75 12.00
CA GLY A 258 2.29 6.81 10.65
C GLY A 258 3.53 5.90 10.48
N LYS A 259 4.22 5.59 11.58
CA LYS A 259 5.31 4.61 11.65
C LYS A 259 4.90 3.17 11.27
N ASP A 260 3.66 2.77 11.56
CA ASP A 260 3.16 1.41 11.40
C ASP A 260 2.86 1.02 9.96
N ILE A 261 2.62 2.03 9.13
CA ILE A 261 2.25 1.89 7.71
C ILE A 261 3.38 2.33 6.78
N ARG A 262 4.59 2.56 7.31
CA ARG A 262 5.79 2.83 6.49
C ARG A 262 6.10 1.66 5.57
N LEU A 263 6.58 1.97 4.37
CA LEU A 263 6.97 0.98 3.36
C LEU A 263 8.33 0.35 3.65
N ARG A 264 9.21 1.09 4.33
CA ARG A 264 10.57 0.68 4.72
C ARG A 264 10.93 1.24 6.09
N SER A 265 11.82 0.54 6.79
CA SER A 265 12.37 1.01 8.07
C SER A 265 13.52 2.00 7.85
N ASP A 266 13.97 2.67 8.91
CA ASP A 266 15.09 3.60 8.82
C ASP A 266 16.41 2.86 8.56
N GLU A 267 16.54 1.64 9.10
CA GLU A 267 17.65 0.72 8.83
C GLU A 267 17.75 0.39 7.35
N TYR A 268 16.62 0.15 6.67
CA TYR A 268 16.64 -0.11 5.23
C TYR A 268 17.24 1.05 4.44
N TYR A 269 16.82 2.29 4.72
CA TYR A 269 17.35 3.47 4.03
C TYR A 269 18.85 3.64 4.31
N LYS A 270 19.27 3.43 5.56
CA LYS A 270 20.69 3.50 5.97
C LYS A 270 21.54 2.43 5.28
N GLU A 271 21.10 1.17 5.29
CA GLU A 271 21.80 0.05 4.64
C GLU A 271 21.94 0.22 3.13
N ASN A 272 21.01 0.95 2.51
CA ASN A 272 21.00 1.22 1.09
C ASN A 272 21.55 2.61 0.73
N HIS A 273 22.19 3.32 1.66
CA HIS A 273 22.80 4.64 1.41
C HIS A 273 21.80 5.63 0.79
N ILE A 274 20.60 5.69 1.35
CA ILE A 274 19.55 6.64 0.97
C ILE A 274 19.33 7.56 2.17
N ASP A 275 19.61 8.84 2.00
CA ASP A 275 19.29 9.85 3.01
C ASP A 275 17.82 10.25 2.84
N VAL A 276 17.05 10.32 3.93
CA VAL A 276 15.64 10.72 3.91
C VAL A 276 15.43 11.92 4.82
N LEU A 277 14.99 13.02 4.23
CA LEU A 277 14.71 14.29 4.90
C LEU A 277 13.19 14.50 4.95
N THR A 278 12.62 14.46 6.14
CA THR A 278 11.19 14.70 6.38
C THR A 278 10.93 16.15 6.77
N LYS A 279 9.65 16.55 6.83
CA LYS A 279 9.21 17.91 7.22
C LYS A 279 9.90 19.04 6.45
N THR A 280 10.31 18.77 5.21
CA THR A 280 11.07 19.68 4.36
C THR A 280 10.26 20.02 3.11
N ARG A 281 9.86 21.29 2.97
CA ARG A 281 9.12 21.78 1.81
C ARG A 281 10.08 22.35 0.77
N VAL A 282 9.85 22.01 -0.51
CA VAL A 282 10.61 22.55 -1.64
C VAL A 282 9.79 23.64 -2.35
N SER A 283 10.41 24.78 -2.71
CA SER A 283 9.77 25.89 -3.42
C SER A 283 10.72 26.54 -4.46
N LYS A 284 10.16 27.39 -5.33
CA LYS A 284 10.79 27.94 -6.57
C LYS A 284 12.02 28.84 -6.35
N SER A 285 12.16 29.45 -5.17
CA SER A 285 13.30 30.30 -4.86
C SER A 285 13.46 30.38 -3.35
N VAL A 286 14.66 30.13 -2.85
CA VAL A 286 14.98 30.46 -1.47
C VAL A 286 15.10 31.98 -1.36
N GLN A 287 14.01 32.62 -0.95
CA GLN A 287 14.13 33.82 -0.13
C GLN A 287 13.92 33.39 1.32
N THR A 288 14.83 33.91 2.13
CA THR A 288 15.12 33.56 3.53
C THR A 288 13.89 33.46 4.43
N HIS A 289 13.91 32.40 5.26
CA HIS A 289 13.00 31.97 6.34
C HIS A 289 11.96 30.91 5.92
N PRO A 290 12.04 29.68 6.50
CA PRO A 290 11.67 29.43 7.90
C PRO A 290 12.51 28.33 8.62
N GLN A 291 12.07 27.90 9.81
CA GLN A 291 12.77 27.04 10.78
C GLN A 291 13.54 25.82 10.19
N PRO A 292 14.71 25.47 10.75
CA PRO A 292 15.55 24.37 10.25
C PRO A 292 14.87 23.00 10.41
N ALA A 293 14.79 22.23 9.31
CA ALA A 293 14.27 20.87 9.28
C ALA A 293 15.39 19.83 9.08
N CYS A 294 16.04 19.42 10.17
CA CYS A 294 16.96 18.28 10.30
C CYS A 294 18.19 18.18 9.36
N ILE A 295 19.30 17.87 10.00
CA ILE A 295 20.71 18.08 9.62
C ILE A 295 21.19 17.21 8.43
N SER A 296 21.87 17.82 7.44
CA SER A 296 22.71 17.14 6.44
C SER A 296 23.90 16.45 7.11
N ARG A 297 24.68 15.64 6.38
CA ARG A 297 25.92 15.02 6.92
C ARG A 297 26.90 16.02 7.57
N GLU A 298 26.75 17.33 7.33
CA GLU A 298 27.61 18.42 7.82
C GLU A 298 26.95 19.37 8.84
N GLY A 299 25.70 19.13 9.28
CA GLY A 299 25.09 19.97 10.34
C GLY A 299 23.87 20.83 9.94
N ALA A 300 23.46 20.85 8.67
CA ALA A 300 22.48 21.84 8.17
C ALA A 300 21.31 21.26 7.37
N ALA A 301 20.09 21.75 7.60
CA ALA A 301 18.87 21.20 7.00
C ALA A 301 18.66 21.62 5.55
N VAL A 302 18.13 20.78 4.68
CA VAL A 302 17.73 21.23 3.32
C VAL A 302 16.44 22.05 3.43
N ILE A 303 16.34 23.19 2.71
CA ILE A 303 15.19 24.10 2.73
C ILE A 303 14.66 24.46 1.33
N GLY A 304 15.31 24.01 0.26
CA GLY A 304 14.87 24.30 -1.10
C GLY A 304 15.70 23.60 -2.18
N VAL A 305 15.18 23.60 -3.40
CA VAL A 305 15.85 23.07 -4.59
C VAL A 305 15.86 24.15 -5.67
N ASP A 306 17.05 24.56 -6.08
CA ASP A 306 17.31 25.47 -7.19
C ASP A 306 17.52 24.67 -8.49
N ILE A 307 16.54 24.77 -9.38
CA ILE A 307 16.57 24.10 -10.69
C ILE A 307 17.57 24.77 -11.64
N ALA A 308 17.71 26.10 -11.57
CA ALA A 308 18.55 26.88 -12.49
C ALA A 308 20.03 26.64 -12.21
N HIS A 309 20.43 26.60 -10.95
CA HIS A 309 21.82 26.43 -10.52
C HIS A 309 22.18 24.99 -10.15
N ARG A 310 21.22 24.06 -10.23
CA ARG A 310 21.34 22.65 -9.83
C ARG A 310 21.87 22.48 -8.40
N ARG A 311 21.24 23.16 -7.45
CA ARG A 311 21.64 23.17 -6.04
C ARG A 311 20.47 22.88 -5.11
N ILE A 312 20.75 22.30 -3.95
CA ILE A 312 19.87 22.31 -2.79
C ILE A 312 20.33 23.42 -1.85
N SER A 313 19.40 24.19 -1.32
CA SER A 313 19.70 25.24 -0.33
C SER A 313 19.57 24.67 1.06
N LEU A 314 20.47 25.06 1.96
CA LEU A 314 20.51 24.60 3.34
C LEU A 314 20.09 25.71 4.32
N SER A 315 19.62 25.32 5.51
CA SER A 315 19.12 26.21 6.56
C SER A 315 20.21 27.06 7.20
N ASN A 316 21.47 26.65 7.05
CA ASN A 316 22.64 27.43 7.46
C ASN A 316 23.08 28.45 6.40
N GLY A 317 22.38 28.52 5.26
CA GLY A 317 22.70 29.41 4.14
C GLY A 317 23.56 28.78 3.05
N ASP A 318 24.10 27.57 3.25
CA ASP A 318 24.91 26.89 2.24
C ASP A 318 24.07 26.38 1.07
N CYS A 319 24.74 26.03 -0.03
CA CYS A 319 24.13 25.38 -1.17
C CYS A 319 24.98 24.19 -1.63
N LEU A 320 24.37 23.00 -1.73
CA LEU A 320 25.06 21.80 -2.23
C LEU A 320 24.61 21.49 -3.66
N PRO A 321 25.53 21.14 -4.58
CA PRO A 321 25.17 20.73 -5.93
C PRO A 321 24.49 19.36 -5.96
N TYR A 322 23.67 19.10 -6.99
CA TYR A 322 23.12 17.77 -7.28
C TYR A 322 23.39 17.35 -8.73
N SER A 323 23.45 16.04 -8.99
CA SER A 323 23.68 15.50 -10.33
C SER A 323 22.39 15.37 -11.14
N LYS A 324 21.32 14.88 -10.52
CA LYS A 324 19.98 14.70 -11.12
C LYS A 324 18.89 15.09 -10.12
N LEU A 325 17.75 15.53 -10.64
CA LEU A 325 16.54 15.82 -9.87
C LEU A 325 15.41 14.90 -10.29
N VAL A 326 14.71 14.29 -9.33
CA VAL A 326 13.53 13.45 -9.55
C VAL A 326 12.34 14.10 -8.83
N LEU A 327 11.33 14.51 -9.61
CA LEU A 327 10.09 15.10 -9.14
C LEU A 327 9.04 14.00 -8.93
N ALA A 328 8.87 13.56 -7.69
CA ALA A 328 7.91 12.53 -7.27
C ALA A 328 6.77 13.16 -6.44
N LEU A 329 6.20 14.27 -6.94
CA LEU A 329 5.40 15.22 -6.15
C LEU A 329 4.02 14.69 -5.73
N GLY A 330 3.53 13.61 -6.33
CA GLY A 330 2.19 13.07 -6.06
C GLY A 330 1.07 14.02 -6.49
N GLY A 331 -0.04 14.02 -5.77
CA GLY A 331 -1.18 14.90 -5.99
C GLY A 331 -1.64 15.57 -4.68
N ALA A 332 -2.12 16.80 -4.78
CA ALA A 332 -2.72 17.55 -3.69
C ALA A 332 -4.26 17.49 -3.77
N PRO A 333 -4.99 17.23 -2.66
CA PRO A 333 -6.45 17.30 -2.66
C PRO A 333 -6.95 18.67 -3.10
N ARG A 334 -7.94 18.68 -4.00
CA ARG A 334 -8.65 19.90 -4.34
C ARG A 334 -9.46 20.35 -3.12
N ARG A 335 -9.36 21.65 -2.82
CA ARG A 335 -10.14 22.27 -1.74
C ARG A 335 -11.48 22.78 -2.27
N LEU A 336 -12.47 22.81 -1.39
CA LEU A 336 -13.73 23.47 -1.67
C LEU A 336 -13.48 24.98 -1.84
N THR A 337 -14.19 25.61 -2.77
CA THR A 337 -14.10 27.05 -3.04
C THR A 337 -15.40 27.80 -2.71
N VAL A 338 -16.32 27.12 -2.03
CA VAL A 338 -17.59 27.70 -1.59
C VAL A 338 -17.40 28.46 -0.27
N PRO A 339 -18.27 29.44 0.05
CA PRO A 339 -18.24 30.09 1.36
C PRO A 339 -18.30 29.06 2.51
N GLY A 340 -17.49 29.28 3.55
CA GLY A 340 -17.39 28.37 4.71
C GLY A 340 -16.44 27.18 4.51
N ALA A 341 -15.77 27.05 3.36
CA ALA A 341 -14.80 25.97 3.10
C ALA A 341 -13.57 25.96 4.03
N ASP A 342 -13.33 27.05 4.75
CA ASP A 342 -12.22 27.27 5.69
C ASP A 342 -12.59 27.00 7.17
N LEU A 343 -13.83 26.56 7.44
CA LEU A 343 -14.26 26.16 8.79
C LEU A 343 -13.42 24.98 9.31
N LYS A 344 -13.18 24.94 10.63
CA LYS A 344 -12.14 24.09 11.26
C LYS A 344 -12.32 22.58 11.09
N ASN A 345 -13.57 22.14 11.01
CA ASN A 345 -14.03 20.75 10.87
C ASN A 345 -14.41 20.41 9.42
N VAL A 346 -13.83 21.12 8.45
CA VAL A 346 -13.85 20.80 7.03
C VAL A 346 -12.50 20.20 6.65
N PHE A 347 -12.50 18.95 6.22
CA PHE A 347 -11.28 18.17 6.01
C PHE A 347 -11.09 17.76 4.55
N THR A 348 -9.83 17.56 4.17
CA THR A 348 -9.39 16.75 3.04
C THR A 348 -8.64 15.53 3.56
N LEU A 349 -8.44 14.51 2.72
CA LEU A 349 -7.65 13.33 3.08
C LEU A 349 -6.48 13.12 2.13
N ARG A 350 -5.24 13.29 2.62
CA ARG A 350 -4.02 12.87 1.93
C ARG A 350 -2.94 12.33 2.87
N THR A 351 -2.92 12.82 4.10
CA THR A 351 -1.88 12.54 5.09
C THR A 351 -2.40 11.75 6.29
N VAL A 352 -1.49 11.13 7.05
CA VAL A 352 -1.81 10.45 8.32
C VAL A 352 -2.47 11.39 9.31
N SER A 353 -1.97 12.63 9.43
CA SER A 353 -2.51 13.62 10.36
C SER A 353 -3.97 13.94 10.02
N GLU A 354 -4.30 14.18 8.74
CA GLU A 354 -5.67 14.40 8.30
C GLU A 354 -6.56 13.18 8.55
N ALA A 355 -6.09 11.97 8.27
CA ALA A 355 -6.85 10.74 8.55
C ALA A 355 -7.22 10.63 10.04
N ASN A 356 -6.26 10.90 10.93
CA ASN A 356 -6.48 10.89 12.37
C ASN A 356 -7.46 11.98 12.82
N SER A 357 -7.36 13.19 12.26
CA SER A 357 -8.29 14.29 12.53
C SER A 357 -9.71 13.94 12.09
N ILE A 358 -9.89 13.39 10.90
CA ILE A 358 -11.19 12.92 10.40
C ILE A 358 -11.77 11.84 11.32
N ALA A 359 -10.97 10.82 11.66
CA ALA A 359 -11.40 9.73 12.52
C ALA A 359 -11.84 10.22 13.91
N ALA A 360 -11.09 11.17 14.49
CA ALA A 360 -11.41 11.74 15.80
C ALA A 360 -12.68 12.61 15.75
N ALA A 361 -12.83 13.45 14.73
CA ALA A 361 -13.94 14.37 14.59
C ALA A 361 -15.26 13.68 14.24
N SER A 362 -15.24 12.50 13.60
CA SER A 362 -16.43 11.90 13.00
C SER A 362 -17.26 11.01 13.93
N VAL A 363 -16.72 10.55 15.07
CA VAL A 363 -17.41 9.59 15.95
C VAL A 363 -18.67 10.21 16.54
N GLY A 364 -19.82 9.56 16.31
CA GLY A 364 -21.12 10.03 16.78
C GLY A 364 -21.60 11.34 16.13
N GLN A 365 -20.96 11.81 15.07
CA GLN A 365 -21.28 13.07 14.39
C GLN A 365 -22.04 12.84 13.07
N ARG A 366 -22.74 13.88 12.58
CA ARG A 366 -23.33 13.89 11.23
C ARG A 366 -22.27 14.29 10.22
N VAL A 367 -21.85 13.35 9.39
CA VAL A 367 -20.76 13.55 8.43
C VAL A 367 -21.33 13.76 7.03
N VAL A 368 -20.87 14.82 6.34
CA VAL A 368 -21.14 15.03 4.91
C VAL A 368 -19.84 14.89 4.10
N CYS A 369 -19.80 13.89 3.23
CA CYS A 369 -18.74 13.73 2.24
C CYS A 369 -19.14 14.43 0.93
N ILE A 370 -18.40 15.45 0.51
CA ILE A 370 -18.62 16.11 -0.79
C ILE A 370 -17.70 15.45 -1.82
N GLY A 371 -18.29 14.77 -2.80
CA GLY A 371 -17.59 14.03 -3.86
C GLY A 371 -17.89 12.53 -3.83
N GLY A 372 -18.61 12.04 -4.84
CA GLY A 372 -19.00 10.64 -4.99
C GLY A 372 -17.99 9.75 -5.74
N SER A 373 -16.70 10.10 -5.75
CA SER A 373 -15.65 9.28 -6.36
C SER A 373 -15.00 8.35 -5.32
N PHE A 374 -13.96 7.60 -5.70
CA PHE A 374 -13.35 6.55 -4.86
C PHE A 374 -13.06 7.00 -3.43
N ILE A 375 -12.30 8.08 -3.23
CA ILE A 375 -11.91 8.53 -1.87
C ILE A 375 -13.13 8.94 -1.04
N GLY A 376 -14.06 9.71 -1.59
CA GLY A 376 -15.26 10.12 -0.85
C GLY A 376 -16.14 8.93 -0.47
N MET A 377 -16.28 7.94 -1.37
CA MET A 377 -17.02 6.71 -1.11
C MET A 377 -16.30 5.79 -0.10
N GLU A 378 -14.97 5.69 -0.16
CA GLU A 378 -14.18 4.90 0.80
C GLU A 378 -14.26 5.50 2.21
N ILE A 379 -14.13 6.83 2.35
CA ILE A 379 -14.29 7.52 3.63
C ILE A 379 -15.70 7.33 4.18
N ALA A 380 -16.73 7.54 3.35
CA ALA A 380 -18.13 7.36 3.76
C ALA A 380 -18.36 5.92 4.26
N SER A 381 -17.78 4.95 3.57
CA SER A 381 -17.86 3.54 3.94
C SER A 381 -17.13 3.23 5.25
N ALA A 382 -15.94 3.79 5.47
CA ALA A 382 -15.16 3.58 6.68
C ALA A 382 -15.79 4.22 7.93
N LEU A 383 -16.50 5.35 7.77
CA LEU A 383 -17.15 6.07 8.86
C LEU A 383 -18.59 5.60 9.14
N ALA A 384 -19.23 4.87 8.23
CA ALA A 384 -20.64 4.48 8.33
C ALA A 384 -21.01 3.77 9.64
N ALA A 385 -20.08 3.03 10.25
CA ALA A 385 -20.32 2.29 11.48
C ALA A 385 -20.09 3.11 12.77
N THR A 386 -19.43 4.26 12.69
CA THR A 386 -18.99 5.04 13.86
C THR A 386 -19.57 6.46 13.92
N ALA A 387 -19.94 7.03 12.77
CA ALA A 387 -20.67 8.30 12.69
C ALA A 387 -22.14 8.13 13.08
N ALA A 388 -22.80 9.22 13.50
CA ALA A 388 -24.25 9.20 13.74
C ALA A 388 -25.05 9.12 12.43
N SER A 389 -24.54 9.76 11.38
CA SER A 389 -25.03 9.59 10.01
C SER A 389 -23.94 9.95 9.01
N VAL A 390 -24.05 9.40 7.79
CA VAL A 390 -23.17 9.75 6.67
C VAL A 390 -24.02 10.09 5.47
N THR A 391 -23.79 11.27 4.89
CA THR A 391 -24.36 11.69 3.60
C THR A 391 -23.24 11.93 2.60
N VAL A 392 -23.36 11.40 1.38
CA VAL A 392 -22.46 11.70 0.27
C VAL A 392 -23.18 12.60 -0.73
N VAL A 393 -22.56 13.72 -1.09
CA VAL A 393 -23.03 14.65 -2.12
C VAL A 393 -22.27 14.39 -3.41
N CYS A 394 -22.97 13.87 -4.41
CA CYS A 394 -22.44 13.51 -5.71
C CYS A 394 -22.89 14.53 -6.76
N ALA A 395 -21.95 15.20 -7.42
CA ALA A 395 -22.23 16.10 -8.53
C ALA A 395 -22.78 15.36 -9.77
N THR A 396 -22.57 14.04 -9.86
CA THR A 396 -22.92 13.18 -10.98
C THR A 396 -24.24 12.43 -10.73
N LYS A 397 -24.81 11.86 -11.81
CA LYS A 397 -26.03 11.05 -11.76
C LYS A 397 -25.91 9.84 -10.85
N GLU A 398 -24.74 9.22 -10.82
CA GLU A 398 -24.41 8.08 -9.96
C GLU A 398 -22.99 8.25 -9.39
N PRO A 399 -22.66 7.65 -8.23
CA PRO A 399 -21.30 7.63 -7.70
C PRO A 399 -20.37 6.82 -8.61
N LEU A 400 -19.06 6.98 -8.41
CA LEU A 400 -18.00 6.31 -9.18
C LEU A 400 -18.18 6.45 -10.70
N PRO A 401 -18.28 7.70 -11.24
CA PRO A 401 -18.56 7.92 -12.66
C PRO A 401 -17.55 7.27 -13.61
N ALA A 402 -16.31 7.02 -13.14
CA ALA A 402 -15.27 6.31 -13.89
C ALA A 402 -15.63 4.84 -14.24
N LEU A 403 -16.61 4.24 -13.55
CA LEU A 403 -17.07 2.86 -13.80
C LEU A 403 -18.36 2.80 -14.64
N GLY A 404 -18.97 3.94 -14.93
CA GLY A 404 -20.26 4.03 -15.61
C GLY A 404 -21.46 4.03 -14.66
N THR A 405 -22.61 4.47 -15.18
CA THR A 405 -23.84 4.65 -14.39
C THR A 405 -24.45 3.32 -13.93
N ASP A 406 -24.28 2.26 -14.71
CA ASP A 406 -24.73 0.91 -14.41
C ASP A 406 -24.11 0.35 -13.12
N ILE A 407 -22.77 0.42 -13.01
CA ILE A 407 -22.04 0.03 -11.80
C ILE A 407 -22.33 1.03 -10.67
N GLY A 408 -22.34 2.33 -10.99
CA GLY A 408 -22.59 3.40 -10.01
C GLY A 408 -23.92 3.25 -9.28
N GLU A 409 -25.00 2.93 -10.01
CA GLU A 409 -26.35 2.73 -9.44
C GLU A 409 -26.36 1.56 -8.44
N VAL A 410 -25.75 0.44 -8.80
CA VAL A 410 -25.64 -0.75 -7.94
C VAL A 410 -24.86 -0.45 -6.67
N ILE A 411 -23.75 0.28 -6.80
CA ILE A 411 -22.95 0.70 -5.64
C ILE A 411 -23.74 1.66 -4.75
N ARG A 412 -24.46 2.63 -5.34
CA ARG A 412 -25.34 3.54 -4.59
C ARG A 412 -26.37 2.77 -3.76
N LYS A 413 -27.13 1.85 -4.38
CA LYS A 413 -28.13 1.02 -3.69
C LYS A 413 -27.53 0.24 -2.50
N ARG A 414 -26.31 -0.28 -2.65
CA ARG A 414 -25.60 -0.97 -1.55
C ARG A 414 -25.19 -0.02 -0.43
N PHE A 415 -24.73 1.19 -0.73
CA PHE A 415 -24.43 2.20 0.28
C PHE A 415 -25.69 2.65 1.03
N GLU A 416 -26.79 2.88 0.32
CA GLU A 416 -28.10 3.21 0.90
C GLU A 416 -28.62 2.09 1.80
N ALA A 417 -28.46 0.83 1.39
CA ALA A 417 -28.80 -0.34 2.22
C ALA A 417 -27.94 -0.46 3.50
N LYS A 418 -26.74 0.14 3.52
CA LYS A 418 -25.88 0.27 4.71
C LYS A 418 -26.17 1.54 5.52
N GLY A 419 -27.23 2.29 5.18
CA GLY A 419 -27.66 3.50 5.90
C GLY A 419 -26.93 4.79 5.49
N VAL A 420 -26.11 4.77 4.45
CA VAL A 420 -25.45 5.97 3.92
C VAL A 420 -26.41 6.67 2.95
N LYS A 421 -26.73 7.95 3.19
CA LYS A 421 -27.55 8.75 2.27
C LYS A 421 -26.69 9.19 1.07
N ILE A 422 -27.10 8.90 -0.16
CA ILE A 422 -26.40 9.35 -1.36
C ILE A 422 -27.28 10.35 -2.10
N LEU A 423 -26.80 11.59 -2.25
CA LEU A 423 -27.47 12.65 -2.98
C LEU A 423 -26.81 12.83 -4.34
N THR A 424 -27.47 12.40 -5.40
CA THR A 424 -26.97 12.51 -6.78
C THR A 424 -27.40 13.80 -7.44
N ASN A 425 -26.66 14.23 -8.47
CA ASN A 425 -26.85 15.52 -9.16
C ASN A 425 -26.94 16.71 -8.19
N ALA A 426 -26.22 16.64 -7.06
CA ALA A 426 -26.25 17.62 -6.00
C ALA A 426 -24.90 18.34 -5.90
N LEU A 427 -24.95 19.66 -5.67
CA LEU A 427 -23.78 20.52 -5.51
C LEU A 427 -23.92 21.35 -4.24
N ALA A 428 -22.87 21.38 -3.43
CA ALA A 428 -22.77 22.32 -2.33
C ALA A 428 -22.65 23.76 -2.87
N GLU A 429 -23.42 24.67 -2.29
CA GLU A 429 -23.38 26.10 -2.59
C GLU A 429 -22.58 26.87 -1.53
N ARG A 430 -22.77 26.52 -0.25
CA ARG A 430 -22.00 27.05 0.90
C ARG A 430 -22.04 26.07 2.07
N LEU A 431 -21.09 26.22 2.97
CA LEU A 431 -21.08 25.55 4.28
C LEU A 431 -21.56 26.54 5.33
N GLU A 432 -22.53 26.13 6.15
CA GLU A 432 -23.10 26.93 7.23
C GLU A 432 -22.26 26.75 8.50
N GLY A 433 -22.02 27.83 9.24
CA GLY A 433 -21.23 27.79 10.46
C GLY A 433 -20.60 29.13 10.81
N VAL A 434 -20.02 29.22 12.01
CA VAL A 434 -19.24 30.40 12.45
C VAL A 434 -17.77 30.02 12.59
N SER A 435 -17.44 29.17 13.58
CA SER A 435 -16.11 28.61 13.76
C SER A 435 -15.98 27.20 13.19
N GLU A 436 -17.10 26.48 13.17
CA GLU A 436 -17.24 25.08 12.80
C GLU A 436 -18.49 24.94 11.94
N VAL A 437 -18.47 24.00 11.00
CA VAL A 437 -19.60 23.66 10.15
C VAL A 437 -20.73 23.07 10.99
N SER A 438 -21.94 23.54 10.70
CA SER A 438 -23.22 23.04 11.24
C SER A 438 -24.16 22.54 10.13
N GLY A 439 -23.87 22.85 8.87
CA GLY A 439 -24.63 22.36 7.73
C GLY A 439 -23.99 22.61 6.37
N VAL A 440 -24.55 21.96 5.35
CA VAL A 440 -24.19 22.13 3.94
C VAL A 440 -25.45 22.55 3.19
N THR A 441 -25.48 23.78 2.69
CA THR A 441 -26.55 24.22 1.79
C THR A 441 -26.20 23.83 0.37
N LEU A 442 -27.12 23.11 -0.27
CA LEU A 442 -27.04 22.72 -1.67
C LEU A 442 -27.56 23.85 -2.57
N LYS A 443 -27.16 23.84 -3.85
CA LYS A 443 -27.68 24.75 -4.87
C LYS A 443 -29.20 24.63 -5.10
N SER A 444 -29.83 23.55 -4.63
CA SER A 444 -31.28 23.40 -4.64
C SER A 444 -31.99 24.24 -3.57
N GLY A 445 -31.23 24.80 -2.61
CA GLY A 445 -31.75 25.47 -1.41
C GLY A 445 -31.94 24.55 -0.19
N GLU A 446 -31.82 23.23 -0.35
CA GLU A 446 -31.86 22.29 0.79
C GLU A 446 -30.59 22.45 1.64
N THR A 447 -30.76 22.50 2.97
CA THR A 447 -29.62 22.46 3.92
C THR A 447 -29.59 21.12 4.64
N ILE A 448 -28.47 20.42 4.51
CA ILE A 448 -28.17 19.17 5.21
C ILE A 448 -27.44 19.52 6.51
N GLN A 449 -27.91 19.04 7.66
CA GLN A 449 -27.19 19.22 8.92
C GLN A 449 -25.89 18.42 8.91
N ALA A 450 -24.78 19.05 9.30
CA ALA A 450 -23.45 18.46 9.23
C ALA A 450 -22.56 19.00 10.35
N ASP A 451 -21.99 18.12 11.15
CA ASP A 451 -21.01 18.47 12.19
C ASP A 451 -19.57 18.27 11.70
N VAL A 452 -19.40 17.57 10.57
CA VAL A 452 -18.12 17.36 9.89
C VAL A 452 -18.35 17.34 8.39
N VAL A 453 -17.50 18.04 7.62
CA VAL A 453 -17.50 17.96 6.15
C VAL A 453 -16.16 17.41 5.67
N ILE A 454 -16.20 16.51 4.70
CA ILE A 454 -15.01 15.92 4.11
C ILE A 454 -15.06 16.10 2.59
N ALA A 455 -14.07 16.79 2.02
CA ALA A 455 -13.97 17.03 0.60
C ALA A 455 -13.14 15.92 -0.09
N GLY A 456 -13.82 15.13 -0.93
CA GLY A 456 -13.26 14.08 -1.77
C GLY A 456 -13.46 14.37 -3.26
N ILE A 457 -13.17 15.61 -3.69
CA ILE A 457 -13.52 16.14 -5.02
C ILE A 457 -12.38 16.03 -6.07
N GLY A 458 -11.45 15.11 -5.85
CA GLY A 458 -10.29 14.87 -6.72
C GLY A 458 -9.01 15.57 -6.25
N VAL A 459 -7.94 15.40 -7.02
CA VAL A 459 -6.62 15.97 -6.74
C VAL A 459 -6.12 16.81 -7.92
N GLU A 460 -5.08 17.60 -7.67
CA GLU A 460 -4.35 18.39 -8.66
C GLU A 460 -2.84 18.21 -8.49
N PRO A 461 -2.05 18.34 -9.56
CA PRO A 461 -0.59 18.24 -9.46
C PRO A 461 -0.03 19.48 -8.72
N PRO A 462 0.80 19.31 -7.67
CA PRO A 462 1.38 20.42 -6.92
C PRO A 462 2.58 21.05 -7.65
N THR A 463 2.34 21.53 -8.88
CA THR A 463 3.35 21.96 -9.87
C THR A 463 3.32 23.47 -10.12
N ALA A 464 2.52 24.24 -9.38
CA ALA A 464 2.40 25.69 -9.58
C ALA A 464 3.77 26.42 -9.55
N TRP A 465 4.70 25.92 -8.73
CA TRP A 465 6.06 26.45 -8.61
C TRP A 465 6.96 26.16 -9.81
N LEU A 466 6.53 25.32 -10.76
CA LEU A 466 7.27 24.96 -11.97
C LEU A 466 6.92 25.80 -13.21
N LYS A 467 5.84 26.60 -13.16
CA LYS A 467 5.28 27.29 -14.35
C LYS A 467 6.26 28.18 -15.12
N ASP A 468 7.23 28.79 -14.43
CA ASP A 468 8.26 29.64 -15.06
C ASP A 468 9.66 29.01 -14.97
N THR A 469 9.72 27.69 -15.08
CA THR A 469 10.97 26.93 -15.14
C THR A 469 11.15 26.34 -16.54
N CYS A 470 12.28 25.68 -16.79
CA CYS A 470 12.53 24.95 -18.05
C CYS A 470 11.70 23.67 -18.20
N ILE A 471 10.85 23.33 -17.23
CA ILE A 471 10.05 22.10 -17.21
C ILE A 471 8.68 22.36 -17.85
N GLU A 472 8.38 21.66 -18.93
CA GLU A 472 7.06 21.74 -19.57
C GLU A 472 5.95 21.07 -18.73
N LEU A 473 4.84 21.79 -18.59
CA LEU A 473 3.59 21.29 -18.05
C LEU A 473 2.54 21.19 -19.17
N ASP A 474 1.63 20.23 -19.09
CA ASP A 474 0.44 20.21 -19.96
C ASP A 474 -0.57 21.31 -19.54
N GLY A 475 -1.63 21.50 -20.32
CA GLY A 475 -2.66 22.51 -20.04
C GLY A 475 -3.42 22.32 -18.72
N ARG A 476 -3.28 21.15 -18.08
CA ARG A 476 -3.87 20.81 -16.77
C ARG A 476 -2.86 20.95 -15.62
N GLY A 477 -1.60 21.27 -15.92
CA GLY A 477 -0.52 21.44 -14.96
C GLY A 477 0.29 20.18 -14.66
N PHE A 478 0.08 19.06 -15.35
CA PHE A 478 0.90 17.85 -15.15
C PHE A 478 2.24 17.97 -15.84
N ILE A 479 3.29 17.42 -15.23
CA ILE A 479 4.65 17.42 -15.81
C ILE A 479 4.66 16.48 -17.01
N LYS A 480 5.05 16.99 -18.18
CA LYS A 480 5.22 16.18 -19.39
C LYS A 480 6.55 15.42 -19.30
N VAL A 481 6.52 14.14 -19.64
CA VAL A 481 7.74 13.32 -19.69
C VAL A 481 7.79 12.44 -20.94
N ASP A 482 9.01 12.03 -21.31
CA ASP A 482 9.22 11.00 -22.31
C ASP A 482 9.04 9.57 -21.74
N LYS A 483 9.23 8.55 -22.58
CA LYS A 483 9.16 7.12 -22.18
C LYS A 483 10.21 6.68 -21.15
N HIS A 484 11.20 7.53 -20.86
CA HIS A 484 12.26 7.31 -19.86
C HIS A 484 12.05 8.18 -18.61
N PHE A 485 10.91 8.87 -18.51
CA PHE A 485 10.54 9.78 -17.43
C PHE A 485 11.38 11.06 -17.36
N ARG A 486 12.07 11.43 -18.44
CA ARG A 486 12.78 12.71 -18.55
C ARG A 486 11.79 13.83 -18.83
N THR A 487 11.98 14.97 -18.16
CA THR A 487 11.27 16.21 -18.53
C THR A 487 11.99 16.87 -19.71
N THR A 488 11.59 18.10 -20.08
CA THR A 488 12.31 18.92 -21.08
C THR A 488 13.72 19.34 -20.67
N ALA A 489 14.11 19.13 -19.42
CA ALA A 489 15.49 19.27 -18.96
C ALA A 489 16.10 17.88 -18.71
N ASP A 490 17.19 17.55 -19.42
CA ASP A 490 17.78 16.20 -19.43
C ASP A 490 18.27 15.67 -18.07
N TRP A 491 18.47 16.56 -17.09
CA TRP A 491 18.88 16.22 -15.72
C TRP A 491 17.71 16.13 -14.74
N ILE A 492 16.48 16.37 -15.20
CA ILE A 492 15.27 16.38 -14.39
C ILE A 492 14.31 15.31 -14.89
N PHE A 493 13.88 14.47 -13.98
CA PHE A 493 12.93 13.38 -14.19
C PHE A 493 11.67 13.65 -13.38
N ALA A 494 10.54 13.06 -13.77
CA ALA A 494 9.31 13.13 -12.98
C ALA A 494 8.55 11.80 -13.01
N ILE A 495 7.98 11.41 -11.86
CA ILE A 495 7.26 10.13 -11.67
C ILE A 495 6.02 10.29 -10.78
N GLY A 496 5.10 9.32 -10.86
CA GLY A 496 3.89 9.29 -10.04
C GLY A 496 2.74 10.17 -10.52
N ASP A 497 1.83 10.53 -9.62
CA ASP A 497 0.54 11.18 -9.92
C ASP A 497 0.67 12.57 -10.60
N ALA A 498 1.82 13.24 -10.46
CA ALA A 498 2.07 14.57 -11.01
C ALA A 498 2.42 14.57 -12.51
N VAL A 499 2.46 13.40 -13.15
CA VAL A 499 3.04 13.21 -14.49
C VAL A 499 2.00 12.82 -15.52
N ALA A 500 2.10 13.41 -16.70
CA ALA A 500 1.46 12.91 -17.91
C ALA A 500 2.49 12.10 -18.72
N ALA A 501 2.35 10.77 -18.68
CA ALA A 501 3.32 9.81 -19.23
C ALA A 501 2.75 9.06 -20.43
N PRO A 502 3.60 8.54 -21.33
CA PRO A 502 3.16 7.65 -22.41
C PRO A 502 2.59 6.34 -21.87
N LEU A 503 1.60 5.78 -22.58
CA LEU A 503 1.04 4.46 -22.31
C LEU A 503 1.10 3.60 -23.60
N PRO A 504 2.27 2.97 -23.87
CA PRO A 504 2.58 2.38 -25.19
C PRO A 504 1.63 1.27 -25.63
N LEU A 505 1.17 0.41 -24.71
CA LEU A 505 0.24 -0.68 -25.05
C LEU A 505 -1.12 -0.20 -25.59
N TRP A 506 -1.45 1.09 -25.40
CA TRP A 506 -2.66 1.72 -25.92
C TRP A 506 -2.37 2.73 -27.04
N ASN A 507 -1.12 2.87 -27.48
CA ASN A 507 -0.68 3.91 -28.42
C ASN A 507 -1.07 5.33 -27.98
N ILE A 508 -0.99 5.60 -26.68
CA ILE A 508 -1.28 6.92 -26.11
C ILE A 508 0.03 7.60 -25.77
N ASP A 509 0.28 8.77 -26.37
CA ASP A 509 1.52 9.53 -26.17
C ASP A 509 1.60 10.19 -24.79
N SER A 510 0.45 10.55 -24.21
CA SER A 510 0.41 11.23 -22.92
C SER A 510 -0.92 11.00 -22.19
N ILE A 511 -0.85 10.41 -21.00
CA ILE A 511 -1.99 10.21 -20.10
C ILE A 511 -1.55 10.42 -18.65
N ASN A 512 -2.46 10.90 -17.82
CA ASN A 512 -2.28 10.97 -16.37
C ASN A 512 -3.21 9.94 -15.71
N ILE A 513 -2.63 8.94 -15.07
CA ILE A 513 -3.36 7.90 -14.31
C ILE A 513 -2.91 8.01 -12.84
N GLN A 514 -3.80 8.56 -12.01
CA GLN A 514 -3.56 8.79 -10.59
C GLN A 514 -3.94 7.55 -9.79
N HIS A 515 -3.06 6.56 -9.74
CA HIS A 515 -3.30 5.35 -9.01
C HIS A 515 -2.01 4.78 -8.40
N PHE A 516 -2.16 4.11 -7.25
CA PHE A 516 -1.06 3.56 -6.46
C PHE A 516 -0.13 2.67 -7.29
N GLN A 517 -0.67 1.69 -8.00
CA GLN A 517 0.10 0.75 -8.83
C GLN A 517 0.83 1.47 -9.97
N THR A 518 0.19 2.43 -10.62
CA THR A 518 0.78 3.17 -11.76
C THR A 518 1.90 4.10 -11.29
N ALA A 519 1.70 4.80 -10.18
CA ALA A 519 2.74 5.61 -9.56
C ALA A 519 3.94 4.76 -9.12
N GLN A 520 3.67 3.57 -8.60
CA GLN A 520 4.69 2.59 -8.25
C GLN A 520 5.49 2.14 -9.48
N ALA A 521 4.80 1.80 -10.55
CA ALA A 521 5.41 1.39 -11.82
C ALA A 521 6.29 2.50 -12.43
N HIS A 522 5.86 3.77 -12.39
CA HIS A 522 6.69 4.90 -12.81
C HIS A 522 8.03 4.95 -12.06
N GLY A 523 8.00 4.79 -10.73
CA GLY A 523 9.21 4.74 -9.91
C GLY A 523 10.13 3.57 -10.28
N GLN A 524 9.55 2.39 -10.47
CA GLN A 524 10.31 1.20 -10.88
C GLN A 524 11.02 1.41 -12.21
N MET A 525 10.29 1.87 -13.24
CA MET A 525 10.84 2.12 -14.57
C MET A 525 11.98 3.15 -14.54
N LEU A 526 11.82 4.24 -13.78
CA LEU A 526 12.88 5.25 -13.64
C LEU A 526 14.12 4.65 -12.96
N GLY A 527 13.97 3.73 -12.01
CA GLY A 527 15.11 3.04 -11.40
C GLY A 527 15.96 2.25 -12.40
N TYR A 528 15.38 1.79 -13.53
CA TYR A 528 16.13 1.22 -14.65
C TYR A 528 16.69 2.31 -15.57
N SER A 529 15.85 3.25 -16.02
CA SER A 529 16.27 4.24 -17.01
C SER A 529 17.34 5.20 -16.50
N ILE A 530 17.36 5.50 -15.19
CA ILE A 530 18.30 6.45 -14.61
C ILE A 530 19.76 5.95 -14.65
N VAL A 531 19.96 4.63 -14.67
CA VAL A 531 21.26 3.96 -14.83
C VAL A 531 21.49 3.49 -16.28
N GLY A 532 20.68 3.96 -17.23
CA GLY A 532 20.82 3.65 -18.65
C GLY A 532 20.33 2.25 -19.05
N ARG A 533 19.52 1.58 -18.21
CA ARG A 533 18.95 0.27 -18.51
C ARG A 533 17.52 0.41 -19.05
N PRO A 534 17.13 -0.36 -20.08
CA PRO A 534 15.73 -0.46 -20.47
C PRO A 534 14.94 -1.22 -19.39
N TYR A 535 13.72 -0.76 -19.09
CA TYR A 535 12.79 -1.54 -18.28
C TYR A 535 12.29 -2.74 -19.13
N PRO A 536 12.32 -3.98 -18.62
CA PRO A 536 12.12 -5.17 -19.46
C PRO A 536 10.66 -5.50 -19.79
N ARG A 537 9.69 -4.74 -19.29
CA ARG A 537 8.27 -5.11 -19.33
C ARG A 537 7.36 -3.94 -19.66
N ASP A 538 6.25 -4.25 -20.33
CA ASP A 538 5.15 -3.29 -20.48
C ASP A 538 4.30 -3.26 -19.19
N ILE A 539 3.69 -2.11 -18.91
CA ILE A 539 2.80 -1.93 -17.74
C ILE A 539 1.36 -1.86 -18.20
N VAL A 540 0.52 -2.58 -17.47
CA VAL A 540 -0.94 -2.51 -17.60
C VAL A 540 -1.46 -1.82 -16.35
N PRO A 541 -2.14 -0.66 -16.46
CA PRO A 541 -2.74 0.00 -15.31
C PRO A 541 -3.69 -0.95 -14.59
N PHE A 542 -3.59 -1.00 -13.27
CA PHE A 542 -4.47 -1.81 -12.44
C PHE A 542 -4.89 -1.04 -11.20
N PHE A 543 -6.16 -1.14 -10.83
CA PHE A 543 -6.62 -0.66 -9.53
C PHE A 543 -7.68 -1.56 -8.92
N TRP A 544 -7.88 -1.37 -7.61
CA TRP A 544 -8.96 -1.98 -6.87
C TRP A 544 -9.55 -0.97 -5.88
N THR A 545 -10.80 -1.17 -5.52
CA THR A 545 -11.43 -0.51 -4.38
C THR A 545 -12.20 -1.53 -3.57
N LEU A 546 -12.35 -1.27 -2.27
CA LEU A 546 -13.04 -2.13 -1.31
C LEU A 546 -13.86 -1.23 -0.39
N PHE A 547 -15.16 -1.49 -0.34
CA PHE A 547 -16.11 -0.79 0.52
C PHE A 547 -16.56 -1.74 1.64
N PHE A 548 -16.68 -1.18 2.85
CA PHE A 548 -17.13 -1.84 4.08
C PHE A 548 -16.31 -3.08 4.44
N PHE A 549 -15.13 -3.24 3.84
CA PHE A 549 -14.34 -4.49 3.85
C PHE A 549 -15.12 -5.73 3.36
N GLU A 550 -16.17 -5.52 2.57
CA GLU A 550 -17.14 -6.56 2.21
C GLU A 550 -17.19 -6.81 0.70
N PHE A 551 -17.24 -5.74 -0.10
CA PHE A 551 -17.34 -5.84 -1.55
C PHE A 551 -16.48 -4.80 -2.24
N GLY A 552 -16.03 -5.13 -3.45
CA GLY A 552 -15.07 -4.31 -4.18
C GLY A 552 -15.06 -4.60 -5.67
N ILE A 553 -14.38 -3.72 -6.39
CA ILE A 553 -14.24 -3.79 -7.84
C ILE A 553 -12.74 -3.78 -8.16
N ARG A 554 -12.35 -4.63 -9.11
CA ARG A 554 -11.02 -4.66 -9.71
C ARG A 554 -11.13 -4.12 -11.12
N PHE A 555 -10.15 -3.32 -11.53
CA PHE A 555 -10.10 -2.75 -12.86
C PHE A 555 -8.70 -2.92 -13.43
N ALA A 556 -8.61 -3.41 -14.67
CA ALA A 556 -7.35 -3.59 -15.39
C ALA A 556 -7.45 -2.97 -16.78
N GLY A 557 -6.37 -2.31 -17.21
CA GLY A 557 -6.26 -1.66 -18.51
C GLY A 557 -6.62 -0.18 -18.50
N CYS A 558 -6.88 0.36 -19.69
CA CYS A 558 -7.29 1.74 -19.89
C CYS A 558 -8.52 1.77 -20.81
N SER A 559 -9.63 2.30 -20.30
CA SER A 559 -10.89 2.45 -21.07
C SER A 559 -10.95 3.75 -21.87
N HIS A 560 -9.84 4.51 -21.94
CA HIS A 560 -9.77 5.70 -22.77
C HIS A 560 -10.02 5.33 -24.22
N GLU A 561 -10.90 6.09 -24.90
CA GLU A 561 -11.35 5.83 -26.28
C GLU A 561 -12.06 4.49 -26.51
N ALA A 562 -12.52 3.81 -25.45
CA ALA A 562 -13.43 2.69 -25.63
C ALA A 562 -14.75 3.18 -26.25
N ASP A 563 -15.21 2.50 -27.30
CA ASP A 563 -16.43 2.82 -28.05
C ASP A 563 -17.63 1.94 -27.62
N GLU A 564 -17.35 0.86 -26.89
CA GLU A 564 -18.36 -0.11 -26.49
C GLU A 564 -18.06 -0.76 -25.13
N THR A 565 -19.12 -1.22 -24.46
CA THR A 565 -18.99 -2.09 -23.28
C THR A 565 -19.89 -3.32 -23.36
N VAL A 566 -19.40 -4.46 -22.88
CA VAL A 566 -20.16 -5.72 -22.76
C VAL A 566 -20.11 -6.19 -21.30
N VAL A 567 -21.26 -6.55 -20.72
CA VAL A 567 -21.37 -7.01 -19.33
C VAL A 567 -21.79 -8.47 -19.28
N HIS A 568 -21.01 -9.28 -18.57
CA HIS A 568 -21.27 -10.69 -18.28
C HIS A 568 -21.53 -10.86 -16.78
N GLY A 569 -22.49 -11.72 -16.42
CA GLY A 569 -22.88 -11.94 -15.03
C GLY A 569 -23.91 -10.93 -14.53
N SER A 570 -23.98 -10.77 -13.22
CA SER A 570 -24.99 -9.95 -12.54
C SER A 570 -24.34 -8.76 -11.85
N LEU A 571 -24.67 -7.55 -12.34
CA LEU A 571 -24.27 -6.31 -11.68
C LEU A 571 -24.89 -6.24 -10.28
N ASP A 572 -26.19 -6.56 -10.16
CA ASP A 572 -26.93 -6.52 -8.90
C ASP A 572 -26.28 -7.41 -7.83
N ASP A 573 -25.72 -8.56 -8.19
CA ASP A 573 -25.04 -9.47 -7.25
C ASP A 573 -23.57 -9.11 -6.99
N LEU A 574 -23.00 -8.08 -7.65
CA LEU A 574 -21.56 -7.82 -7.72
C LEU A 574 -20.75 -9.06 -8.12
N ASN A 575 -21.29 -9.84 -9.04
CA ASN A 575 -20.62 -10.98 -9.64
C ASN A 575 -20.69 -10.81 -11.16
N PHE A 576 -19.80 -9.95 -11.67
CA PHE A 576 -19.83 -9.53 -13.06
C PHE A 576 -18.43 -9.30 -13.62
N THR A 577 -18.36 -9.32 -14.94
CA THR A 577 -17.24 -8.78 -15.72
C THR A 577 -17.79 -7.80 -16.75
N LYS A 578 -17.28 -6.57 -16.73
CA LYS A 578 -17.57 -5.54 -17.72
C LYS A 578 -16.31 -5.33 -18.57
N TYR A 579 -16.41 -5.68 -19.84
CA TYR A 579 -15.39 -5.47 -20.84
C TYR A 579 -15.58 -4.10 -21.49
N TYR A 580 -14.49 -3.36 -21.68
CA TYR A 580 -14.44 -2.12 -22.46
C TYR A 580 -13.72 -2.43 -23.76
N LEU A 581 -14.34 -2.13 -24.88
CA LEU A 581 -13.83 -2.44 -26.21
C LEU A 581 -13.52 -1.16 -26.98
N LYS A 582 -12.52 -1.26 -27.85
CA LYS A 582 -12.20 -0.29 -28.90
C LYS A 582 -12.02 -1.08 -30.20
N ASP A 583 -12.74 -0.72 -31.25
CA ASP A 583 -12.70 -1.41 -32.55
C ASP A 583 -12.91 -2.94 -32.41
N GLY A 584 -13.78 -3.36 -31.49
CA GLY A 584 -14.08 -4.78 -31.24
C GLY A 584 -13.02 -5.57 -30.48
N VAL A 585 -11.99 -4.91 -29.92
CA VAL A 585 -10.94 -5.51 -29.08
C VAL A 585 -11.07 -5.03 -27.64
N VAL A 586 -10.94 -5.94 -26.67
CA VAL A 586 -10.97 -5.60 -25.24
C VAL A 586 -9.71 -4.80 -24.86
N VAL A 587 -9.90 -3.58 -24.35
CA VAL A 587 -8.82 -2.66 -23.91
C VAL A 587 -8.80 -2.42 -22.40
N ALA A 588 -9.89 -2.73 -21.71
CA ALA A 588 -9.97 -2.74 -20.25
C ALA A 588 -11.05 -3.68 -19.72
N VAL A 589 -10.95 -4.03 -18.45
CA VAL A 589 -11.90 -4.90 -17.75
C VAL A 589 -12.15 -4.37 -16.35
N ALA A 590 -13.43 -4.18 -15.99
CA ALA A 590 -13.87 -4.07 -14.60
C ALA A 590 -14.51 -5.40 -14.16
N SER A 591 -14.20 -5.90 -12.98
CA SER A 591 -14.80 -7.14 -12.48
C SER A 591 -15.05 -7.08 -10.97
N ALA A 592 -16.12 -7.74 -10.54
CA ALA A 592 -16.44 -8.00 -9.15
C ALA A 592 -16.82 -9.48 -8.98
N GLY A 593 -16.66 -10.00 -7.76
CA GLY A 593 -16.94 -11.39 -7.44
C GLY A 593 -15.67 -12.24 -7.22
N PRO A 594 -15.85 -13.57 -7.09
CA PRO A 594 -14.78 -14.47 -6.69
C PRO A 594 -13.75 -14.68 -7.80
N VAL A 595 -14.16 -14.67 -9.07
CA VAL A 595 -13.25 -14.95 -10.19
C VAL A 595 -12.46 -13.68 -10.55
N PRO A 596 -11.12 -13.72 -10.54
CA PRO A 596 -10.28 -12.54 -10.72
C PRO A 596 -10.08 -12.14 -12.20
N ILE A 597 -11.16 -11.97 -12.98
CA ILE A 597 -11.08 -11.78 -14.44
C ILE A 597 -10.25 -10.56 -14.85
N ALA A 598 -10.35 -9.42 -14.14
CA ALA A 598 -9.49 -8.26 -14.43
C ALA A 598 -7.99 -8.59 -14.30
N ILE A 599 -7.60 -9.48 -13.38
CA ILE A 599 -6.19 -9.86 -13.22
C ILE A 599 -5.78 -10.88 -14.29
N GLN A 600 -6.70 -11.74 -14.74
CA GLN A 600 -6.45 -12.61 -15.89
C GLN A 600 -6.23 -11.78 -17.16
N PHE A 601 -7.08 -10.77 -17.37
CA PHE A 601 -6.92 -9.81 -18.47
C PHE A 601 -5.55 -9.14 -18.41
N LEU A 602 -5.12 -8.65 -17.24
CA LEU A 602 -3.80 -8.04 -17.07
C LEU A 602 -2.68 -8.95 -17.59
N GLU A 603 -2.70 -10.23 -17.22
CA GLU A 603 -1.68 -11.21 -17.64
C GLU A 603 -1.72 -11.49 -19.16
N LEU A 604 -2.92 -11.65 -19.73
CA LEU A 604 -3.09 -11.89 -21.17
C LEU A 604 -2.67 -10.66 -21.99
N PHE A 605 -3.07 -9.47 -21.55
CA PHE A 605 -2.80 -8.22 -22.24
C PHE A 605 -1.32 -7.84 -22.21
N GLN A 606 -0.63 -8.04 -21.07
CA GLN A 606 0.83 -7.89 -21.00
C GLN A 606 1.57 -8.83 -21.98
N ARG A 607 0.98 -9.98 -22.30
CA ARG A 607 1.51 -10.93 -23.27
C ARG A 607 1.11 -10.61 -24.71
N LYS A 608 0.42 -9.49 -24.94
CA LYS A 608 -0.09 -9.04 -26.25
C LYS A 608 -1.04 -10.06 -26.88
N ILE A 609 -1.78 -10.79 -26.03
CA ILE A 609 -2.86 -11.67 -26.48
C ILE A 609 -4.09 -10.79 -26.67
N VAL A 610 -4.53 -10.68 -27.92
CA VAL A 610 -5.73 -9.93 -28.29
C VAL A 610 -6.97 -10.74 -27.89
N ILE A 611 -7.88 -10.10 -27.17
CA ILE A 611 -9.20 -10.65 -26.83
C ILE A 611 -10.23 -9.88 -27.65
N SER A 612 -10.87 -10.55 -28.60
CA SER A 612 -11.89 -9.92 -29.45
C SER A 612 -13.27 -9.99 -28.81
N ARG A 613 -14.21 -9.20 -29.33
CA ARG A 613 -15.65 -9.33 -29.02
C ARG A 613 -16.14 -10.78 -29.14
N LYS A 614 -15.74 -11.47 -30.22
CA LYS A 614 -16.15 -12.85 -30.48
C LYS A 614 -15.59 -13.84 -29.45
N ASP A 615 -14.46 -13.53 -28.83
CA ASP A 615 -13.88 -14.38 -27.79
C ASP A 615 -14.62 -14.23 -26.46
N ILE A 616 -15.10 -13.03 -26.14
CA ILE A 616 -15.91 -12.84 -24.93
C ILE A 616 -17.34 -13.34 -25.10
N GLU A 617 -17.89 -13.39 -26.30
CA GLU A 617 -19.26 -13.90 -26.57
C GLU A 617 -19.37 -15.45 -26.54
N LYS A 618 -18.24 -16.16 -26.60
CA LYS A 618 -18.18 -17.63 -26.47
C LYS A 618 -18.06 -18.05 -25.02
#